data_AF-A0A7Y5RUI6-F1
#
_entry.id   AF-A0A7Y5RUI6-F1
#
_cell.length_a   1.000
_cell.length_b   1.000
_cell.length_c   1.000
_cell.angle_alpha   90.00
_cell.angle_beta   90.00
_cell.angle_gamma   90.00
#
_symmetry.space_group_name_H-M   'P 1'
#
loop_
_entity.id
_entity.type
_entity.pdbx_description
1 polymer ?
#
loop_
_entity_poly.entity_id
_entity_poly.type
_entity_poly.pdbx_seq_one_letter_code
_entity_poly.pdbx_strand_id
1 'polypeptide(L)'
;MSTVAAQDDACAARGAEDDSPETAREAGEVRAARRSGRGAAAWMFFFLFLLAAFFMFAAPVLLPVARDYTRLLEEEQALALRVARLEDRARRLDQFAAAVATDPHVNERLARMELGYTRPGESVIMVDPSPGSASGAQAGPWLDDAGVRVLPPHWPDWAHRAESWAAQRGLLAAFMAPSLRGVWMLLSAGLVFAAFLVFGRRGGTAPREAARQPEC
;
A
#
# COMPACT_ATOMS: atom_id res chain seq x y z
N MET A 1 -90.16 24.51 8.50
CA MET A 1 -88.82 24.80 9.07
C MET A 1 -88.59 23.91 10.30
N SER A 2 -88.46 22.58 10.15
CA SER A 2 -88.27 21.67 11.30
C SER A 2 -87.53 20.36 10.94
N THR A 3 -86.66 20.39 9.92
CA THR A 3 -85.96 19.18 9.44
C THR A 3 -84.44 19.27 9.45
N VAL A 4 -83.85 20.36 9.97
CA VAL A 4 -82.38 20.55 9.98
C VAL A 4 -81.75 20.11 11.32
N ALA A 5 -82.47 20.20 12.44
CA ALA A 5 -81.89 19.92 13.76
C ALA A 5 -81.67 18.42 14.09
N ALA A 6 -82.19 17.49 13.28
CA ALA A 6 -82.04 16.05 13.54
C ALA A 6 -80.84 15.41 12.81
N GLN A 7 -80.19 16.14 11.89
CA GLN A 7 -79.12 15.59 11.05
C GLN A 7 -77.72 15.86 11.62
N ASP A 8 -77.57 16.87 12.48
CA ASP A 8 -76.30 17.19 13.15
C ASP A 8 -75.95 16.18 14.26
N ASP A 9 -76.95 15.60 14.94
CA ASP A 9 -76.72 14.59 15.99
C ASP A 9 -76.31 13.21 15.41
N ALA A 10 -76.69 12.91 14.16
CA ALA A 10 -76.34 11.66 13.51
C ALA A 10 -74.89 11.64 12.97
N CYS A 11 -74.28 12.81 12.73
CA CYS A 11 -72.89 12.92 12.29
C CYS A 11 -71.88 12.81 13.45
N ALA A 12 -72.25 13.20 14.67
CA ALA A 12 -71.37 13.10 15.83
C ALA A 12 -71.16 11.64 16.32
N ALA A 13 -72.14 10.76 16.11
CA ALA A 13 -72.07 9.37 16.57
C ALA A 13 -71.28 8.43 15.63
N ARG A 14 -71.08 8.78 14.36
CA ARG A 14 -70.37 7.91 13.38
C ARG A 14 -68.85 8.02 13.40
N GLY A 15 -68.29 8.98 14.13
CA GLY A 15 -66.84 9.20 14.19
C GLY A 15 -66.10 8.41 15.28
N ALA A 16 -66.80 7.67 16.13
CA ALA A 16 -66.23 7.06 17.33
C ALA A 16 -66.07 5.52 17.26
N GLU A 17 -66.60 4.86 16.22
CA GLU A 17 -66.74 3.40 16.19
C GLU A 17 -65.77 2.66 15.24
N ASP A 18 -64.81 3.38 14.64
CA ASP A 18 -63.77 2.78 13.79
C ASP A 18 -62.35 2.95 14.36
N ASP A 19 -62.25 3.10 15.69
CA ASP A 19 -60.99 2.95 16.43
C ASP A 19 -60.80 1.47 16.80
N SER A 20 -60.81 0.62 15.76
CA SER A 20 -60.62 -0.82 15.91
C SER A 20 -59.22 -1.10 16.44
N PRO A 21 -59.06 -1.87 17.55
CA PRO A 21 -57.76 -2.16 18.16
C PRO A 21 -56.79 -2.92 17.23
N GLU A 22 -57.29 -3.39 16.10
CA GLU A 22 -56.53 -4.08 15.05
C GLU A 22 -55.67 -3.10 14.24
N THR A 23 -56.16 -1.90 13.92
CA THR A 23 -55.38 -0.87 13.18
C THR A 23 -54.25 -0.30 14.03
N ALA A 24 -54.46 -0.20 15.36
CA ALA A 24 -53.44 0.19 16.32
C ALA A 24 -52.32 -0.87 16.45
N ARG A 25 -52.65 -2.16 16.34
CA ARG A 25 -51.67 -3.26 16.34
C ARG A 25 -50.83 -3.28 15.07
N GLU A 26 -51.45 -3.16 13.90
CA GLU A 26 -50.73 -3.12 12.63
C GLU A 26 -49.81 -1.89 12.53
N ALA A 27 -50.26 -0.72 12.97
CA ALA A 27 -49.43 0.49 13.01
C ALA A 27 -48.23 0.36 13.96
N GLY A 28 -48.35 -0.41 15.04
CA GLY A 28 -47.27 -0.72 15.98
C GLY A 28 -46.20 -1.64 15.37
N GLU A 29 -46.63 -2.68 14.66
CA GLU A 29 -45.74 -3.68 14.07
C GLU A 29 -44.87 -3.10 12.94
N VAL A 30 -45.45 -2.25 12.08
CA VAL A 30 -44.71 -1.56 11.02
C VAL A 30 -43.68 -0.58 11.58
N ARG A 31 -43.97 0.07 12.71
CA ARG A 31 -43.03 0.97 13.40
C ARG A 31 -41.89 0.21 14.07
N ALA A 32 -42.16 -0.98 14.64
CA ALA A 32 -41.16 -1.84 15.24
C ALA A 32 -40.17 -2.38 14.18
N ALA A 33 -40.68 -2.84 13.03
CA ALA A 33 -39.85 -3.31 11.92
C ALA A 33 -38.95 -2.19 11.34
N ARG A 34 -39.48 -0.96 11.18
CA ARG A 34 -38.69 0.20 10.72
C ARG A 34 -37.62 0.64 11.72
N ARG A 35 -37.80 0.42 13.02
CA ARG A 35 -36.82 0.77 14.06
C ARG A 35 -35.64 -0.20 14.09
N SER A 36 -35.87 -1.48 13.79
CA SER A 36 -34.85 -2.53 13.68
C SER A 36 -33.86 -2.26 12.53
N GLY A 37 -34.35 -1.96 11.32
CA GLY A 37 -33.49 -1.77 10.14
C GLY A 37 -32.56 -0.55 10.20
N ARG A 38 -32.94 0.52 10.92
CA ARG A 38 -32.09 1.73 11.02
C ARG A 38 -30.83 1.53 11.87
N GLY A 39 -30.87 0.61 12.84
CA GLY A 39 -29.70 0.30 13.67
C GLY A 39 -28.62 -0.44 12.88
N ALA A 40 -29.03 -1.42 12.07
CA ALA A 40 -28.11 -2.20 11.22
C ALA A 40 -27.41 -1.33 10.17
N ALA A 41 -28.15 -0.45 9.49
CA ALA A 41 -27.56 0.48 8.53
C ALA A 41 -26.54 1.42 9.20
N ALA A 42 -26.87 1.96 10.37
CA ALA A 42 -25.96 2.83 11.12
C ALA A 42 -24.66 2.12 11.53
N TRP A 43 -24.75 0.87 11.98
CA TRP A 43 -23.60 0.02 12.28
C TRP A 43 -22.74 -0.25 11.04
N MET A 44 -23.37 -0.57 9.91
CA MET A 44 -22.66 -0.81 8.65
C MET A 44 -21.86 0.43 8.21
N PHE A 45 -22.46 1.62 8.27
CA PHE A 45 -21.75 2.86 7.95
C PHE A 45 -20.60 3.14 8.92
N PHE A 46 -20.77 2.88 10.21
CA PHE A 46 -19.71 3.03 11.20
C PHE A 46 -18.48 2.17 10.85
N PHE A 47 -18.68 0.89 10.57
CA PHE A 47 -17.60 0.00 10.14
C PHE A 47 -16.97 0.43 8.82
N LEU A 48 -17.76 0.92 7.87
CA LEU A 48 -17.26 1.46 6.61
C LEU A 48 -16.32 2.65 6.83
N PHE A 49 -16.69 3.60 7.69
CA PHE A 49 -15.84 4.74 8.04
C PHE A 49 -14.55 4.29 8.74
N LEU A 50 -14.66 3.32 9.64
CA LEU A 50 -13.50 2.80 10.38
C LEU A 50 -12.53 2.08 9.44
N LEU A 51 -13.05 1.29 8.49
CA LEU A 51 -12.27 0.61 7.46
C LEU A 51 -11.60 1.62 6.52
N ALA A 52 -12.32 2.66 6.08
CA ALA A 52 -11.76 3.73 5.25
C ALA A 52 -10.63 4.48 5.98
N ALA A 53 -10.82 4.83 7.25
CA ALA A 53 -9.78 5.45 8.07
C ALA A 53 -8.55 4.55 8.22
N PHE A 54 -8.77 3.25 8.43
CA PHE A 54 -7.70 2.26 8.52
C PHE A 54 -6.87 2.20 7.23
N PHE A 55 -7.51 2.11 6.06
CA PHE A 55 -6.79 2.10 4.78
C PHE A 55 -6.02 3.39 4.52
N MET A 56 -6.62 4.54 4.86
CA MET A 56 -6.00 5.85 4.71
C MET A 56 -4.76 6.02 5.60
N PHE A 57 -4.77 5.40 6.78
CA PHE A 57 -3.63 5.36 7.69
C PHE A 57 -2.58 4.30 7.30
N ALA A 58 -3.01 3.12 6.87
CA ALA A 58 -2.14 2.01 6.53
C ALA A 58 -1.26 2.31 5.31
N ALA A 59 -1.82 2.93 4.26
CA ALA A 59 -1.09 3.24 3.04
C ALA A 59 0.21 4.07 3.26
N PRO A 60 0.19 5.25 3.91
CA PRO A 60 1.39 6.06 4.10
C PRO A 60 2.43 5.44 5.06
N VAL A 61 2.02 4.51 5.93
CA VAL A 61 2.93 3.82 6.87
C VAL A 61 3.55 2.58 6.22
N LEU A 62 2.78 1.81 5.46
CA LEU A 62 3.22 0.54 4.90
C LEU A 62 4.06 0.72 3.63
N LEU A 63 3.75 1.72 2.80
CA LEU A 63 4.52 2.02 1.58
C LEU A 63 6.02 2.25 1.82
N PRO A 64 6.46 3.12 2.76
CA PRO A 64 7.88 3.36 2.96
C PRO A 64 8.60 2.10 3.42
N VAL A 65 7.98 1.30 4.29
CA VAL A 65 8.55 0.01 4.74
C VAL A 65 8.72 -0.95 3.58
N ALA A 66 7.73 -1.05 2.69
CA ALA A 66 7.83 -1.88 1.49
C ALA A 66 8.98 -1.43 0.58
N ARG A 67 9.18 -0.11 0.42
CA ARG A 67 10.27 0.45 -0.38
C ARG A 67 11.65 0.18 0.23
N ASP A 68 11.78 0.29 1.54
CA ASP A 68 13.05 -0.01 2.21
C ASP A 68 13.39 -1.49 2.08
N TYR A 69 12.38 -2.36 2.14
CA TYR A 69 12.54 -3.79 1.90
C TYR A 69 12.97 -4.11 0.46
N THR A 70 12.38 -3.47 -0.56
CA THR A 70 12.79 -3.69 -1.95
C THR A 70 14.22 -3.20 -2.21
N ARG A 71 14.61 -2.06 -1.62
CA ARG A 71 15.99 -1.57 -1.69
C ARG A 71 16.99 -2.55 -1.11
N LEU A 72 16.69 -3.12 0.06
CA LEU A 72 17.55 -4.13 0.68
C LEU A 72 17.73 -5.36 -0.21
N LEU A 73 16.65 -5.82 -0.85
CA LEU A 73 16.69 -6.95 -1.78
C LEU A 73 17.53 -6.64 -3.03
N GLU A 74 17.41 -5.44 -3.60
CA GLU A 74 18.21 -5.01 -4.74
C GLU A 74 19.70 -4.92 -4.39
N GLU A 75 20.01 -4.39 -3.22
CA GLU A 75 21.37 -4.34 -2.68
C GLU A 75 21.94 -5.74 -2.50
N GLU A 76 21.19 -6.65 -1.88
CA GLU A 76 21.60 -8.06 -1.69
C GLU A 76 21.92 -8.73 -3.03
N GLN A 77 21.06 -8.56 -4.04
CA GLN A 77 21.28 -9.11 -5.38
C GLN A 77 22.51 -8.49 -6.05
N ALA A 78 22.70 -7.17 -5.94
CA ALA A 78 23.85 -6.49 -6.49
C ALA A 78 25.16 -6.95 -5.84
N LEU A 79 25.15 -7.16 -4.52
CA LEU A 79 26.26 -7.72 -3.75
C LEU A 79 26.55 -9.16 -4.18
N ALA A 80 25.53 -10.01 -4.32
CA ALA A 80 25.69 -11.39 -4.78
C ALA A 80 26.34 -11.47 -6.17
N LEU A 81 25.92 -10.63 -7.11
CA LEU A 81 26.52 -10.56 -8.45
C LEU A 81 27.98 -10.09 -8.42
N ARG A 82 28.32 -9.15 -7.53
CA ARG A 82 29.70 -8.69 -7.34
C ARG A 82 30.58 -9.79 -6.78
N VAL A 83 30.10 -10.53 -5.78
CA VAL A 83 30.81 -11.68 -5.20
C VAL A 83 31.08 -12.73 -6.27
N ALA A 84 30.05 -13.14 -7.02
CA ALA A 84 30.21 -14.12 -8.11
C ALA A 84 31.26 -13.68 -9.15
N ARG A 85 31.25 -12.39 -9.53
CA ARG A 85 32.24 -11.83 -10.48
C ARG A 85 33.66 -11.84 -9.92
N LEU A 86 33.83 -11.53 -8.64
CA LEU A 86 35.13 -11.55 -7.97
C LEU A 86 35.66 -12.97 -7.84
N GLU A 87 34.80 -13.94 -7.50
CA GLU A 87 35.15 -15.36 -7.44
C GLU A 87 35.56 -15.92 -8.81
N ASP A 88 34.86 -15.54 -9.88
CA ASP A 88 35.26 -15.89 -11.25
C ASP A 88 36.63 -15.31 -11.60
N ARG A 89 36.91 -14.07 -11.18
CA ARG A 89 38.20 -13.43 -11.43
C ARG A 89 39.32 -14.09 -10.63
N ALA A 90 39.09 -14.42 -9.36
CA ALA A 90 40.04 -15.15 -8.53
C ALA A 90 40.37 -16.51 -9.16
N ARG A 91 39.36 -17.29 -9.56
CA ARG A 91 39.55 -18.58 -10.24
C ARG A 91 40.38 -18.47 -11.52
N ARG A 92 40.14 -17.43 -12.35
CA ARG A 92 40.93 -17.21 -13.57
C ARG A 92 42.38 -16.85 -13.26
N LEU A 93 42.62 -16.05 -12.23
CA LEU A 93 43.97 -15.68 -11.80
C LEU A 93 44.72 -16.88 -11.22
N ASP A 94 44.04 -17.74 -10.45
CA ASP A 94 44.64 -18.96 -9.91
C ASP A 94 45.02 -19.95 -11.03
N GLN A 95 44.15 -20.11 -12.03
CA GLN A 95 44.45 -20.91 -13.22
C GLN A 95 45.66 -20.35 -13.99
N PHE A 96 45.74 -19.03 -14.13
CA PHE A 96 46.86 -18.37 -14.78
C PHE A 96 48.16 -18.55 -13.98
N ALA A 97 48.13 -18.35 -12.67
CA ALA A 97 49.28 -18.56 -11.79
C ALA A 97 49.78 -20.00 -11.84
N ALA A 98 48.87 -20.99 -11.83
CA ALA A 98 49.21 -22.40 -11.98
C ALA A 98 49.86 -22.70 -13.34
N ALA A 99 49.36 -22.10 -14.42
CA ALA A 99 49.95 -22.24 -15.75
C ALA A 99 51.37 -21.64 -15.82
N VAL A 100 51.58 -20.45 -15.27
CA VAL A 100 52.89 -19.78 -15.20
C VAL A 100 53.89 -20.59 -14.37
N ALA A 101 53.45 -21.16 -13.25
CA ALA A 101 54.31 -21.96 -12.38
C ALA A 101 54.75 -23.29 -13.02
N THR A 102 53.94 -23.86 -13.91
CA THR A 102 54.18 -25.19 -14.49
C THR A 102 54.92 -25.12 -15.84
N ASP A 103 54.78 -24.04 -16.60
CA ASP A 103 55.35 -23.93 -17.95
C ASP A 103 56.53 -22.92 -18.03
N PRO A 104 57.78 -23.39 -18.20
CA PRO A 104 58.94 -22.51 -18.34
C PRO A 104 58.91 -21.63 -19.61
N HIS A 105 58.22 -22.04 -20.69
CA HIS A 105 58.08 -21.22 -21.89
C HIS A 105 57.16 -20.01 -21.66
N VAL A 106 56.14 -20.16 -20.80
CA VAL A 106 55.28 -19.03 -20.41
C VAL A 106 56.09 -18.01 -19.60
N ASN A 107 56.98 -18.48 -18.73
CA ASN A 107 57.84 -17.62 -17.92
C ASN A 107 58.85 -16.83 -18.78
N GLU A 108 59.46 -17.47 -19.79
CA GLU A 108 60.36 -16.78 -20.74
C GLU A 108 59.62 -15.73 -21.58
N ARG A 109 58.38 -16.03 -21.99
CA ARG A 109 57.53 -15.10 -22.74
C ARG A 109 57.06 -13.92 -21.89
N LEU A 110 56.74 -14.17 -20.62
CA LEU A 110 56.37 -13.13 -19.66
C LEU A 110 57.57 -12.23 -19.32
N ALA A 111 58.77 -12.80 -19.16
CA ALA A 111 60.01 -12.06 -18.98
C ALA A 111 60.34 -11.18 -20.21
N ARG A 112 60.10 -11.66 -21.43
CA ARG A 112 60.24 -10.85 -22.65
C ARG A 112 59.25 -9.68 -22.69
N MET A 113 57.99 -9.89 -22.32
CA MET A 113 56.94 -8.87 -22.40
C MET A 113 56.99 -7.84 -21.28
N GLU A 114 57.14 -8.26 -20.02
CA GLU A 114 57.10 -7.34 -18.87
C GLU A 114 58.48 -6.79 -18.48
N LEU A 115 59.54 -7.61 -18.53
CA LEU A 115 60.89 -7.19 -18.13
C LEU A 115 61.70 -6.63 -19.32
N GLY A 116 61.13 -6.62 -20.53
CA GLY A 116 61.83 -6.22 -21.75
C GLY A 116 63.07 -7.07 -22.05
N TYR A 117 63.10 -8.31 -21.55
CA TYR A 117 64.28 -9.17 -21.61
C TYR A 117 64.56 -9.55 -23.07
N THR A 118 65.55 -8.88 -23.68
CA THR A 118 65.86 -9.04 -25.11
C THR A 118 67.09 -9.95 -25.24
N ARG A 119 67.02 -10.99 -26.09
CA ARG A 119 68.23 -11.79 -26.39
C ARG A 119 69.22 -10.91 -27.17
N PRO A 120 70.53 -11.02 -26.92
CA PRO A 120 71.53 -10.26 -27.67
C PRO A 120 71.43 -10.59 -29.17
N GLY A 121 71.03 -9.60 -29.98
CA GLY A 121 70.88 -9.70 -31.44
C GLY A 121 69.46 -9.49 -32.01
N GLU A 122 68.42 -9.33 -31.18
CA GLU A 122 67.04 -9.10 -31.62
C GLU A 122 66.70 -7.60 -31.69
N SER A 123 66.06 -7.12 -32.77
CA SER A 123 65.57 -5.74 -32.88
C SER A 123 64.08 -5.64 -32.53
N VAL A 124 63.73 -4.77 -31.58
CA VAL A 124 62.36 -4.55 -31.12
C VAL A 124 61.83 -3.24 -31.70
N ILE A 125 60.69 -3.30 -32.38
CA ILE A 125 59.97 -2.13 -32.90
C ILE A 125 58.79 -1.88 -31.97
N MET A 126 58.84 -0.82 -31.16
CA MET A 126 57.68 -0.40 -30.37
C MET A 126 56.68 0.31 -31.28
N VAL A 127 55.46 -0.23 -31.36
CA VAL A 127 54.32 0.42 -32.02
C VAL A 127 53.50 1.10 -30.94
N ASP A 128 53.46 2.43 -30.99
CA ASP A 128 52.74 3.26 -30.01
C ASP A 128 51.22 3.11 -30.24
N PRO A 129 50.44 2.60 -29.27
CA PRO A 129 49.00 2.47 -29.43
C PRO A 129 48.35 3.86 -29.37
N SER A 130 47.79 4.28 -30.51
CA SER A 130 47.04 5.52 -30.67
C SER A 130 46.04 5.78 -29.53
N PRO A 131 45.97 7.02 -28.97
CA PRO A 131 45.09 7.36 -27.86
C PRO A 131 43.64 7.56 -28.35
N GLY A 132 42.94 6.46 -28.64
CA GLY A 132 41.60 6.50 -29.24
C GLY A 132 40.54 5.62 -28.61
N SER A 133 40.84 4.83 -27.57
CA SER A 133 39.84 3.90 -27.04
C SER A 133 40.12 3.46 -25.61
N ALA A 134 39.60 4.24 -24.65
CA ALA A 134 39.09 3.75 -23.35
C ALA A 134 38.64 4.94 -22.47
N SER A 135 37.75 5.79 -22.99
CA SER A 135 36.90 6.62 -22.12
C SER A 135 35.47 6.52 -22.62
N GLY A 136 35.00 5.27 -22.76
CA GLY A 136 33.60 4.99 -22.51
C GLY A 136 33.41 5.10 -21.01
N ALA A 137 33.27 6.33 -20.52
CA ALA A 137 32.67 6.57 -19.23
C ALA A 137 31.32 5.86 -19.28
N GLN A 138 31.26 4.66 -18.71
CA GLN A 138 30.04 4.02 -18.31
C GLN A 138 29.42 4.99 -17.31
N ALA A 139 28.60 5.90 -17.82
CA ALA A 139 27.55 6.52 -17.05
C ALA A 139 26.81 5.34 -16.42
N GLY A 140 27.06 5.14 -15.14
CA GLY A 140 26.54 3.99 -14.44
C GLY A 140 25.01 3.98 -14.56
N PRO A 141 24.36 2.81 -14.71
CA PRO A 141 22.90 2.67 -14.85
C PRO A 141 22.07 3.14 -13.64
N TRP A 142 22.66 3.87 -12.70
CA TRP A 142 22.09 4.17 -11.39
C TRP A 142 21.26 5.47 -11.36
N LEU A 143 21.11 6.14 -12.50
CA LEU A 143 20.46 7.45 -12.62
C LEU A 143 19.32 7.49 -13.64
N ASP A 144 18.73 6.33 -13.91
CA ASP A 144 17.37 6.32 -14.42
C ASP A 144 16.42 6.38 -13.22
N ASP A 145 15.72 7.50 -13.15
CA ASP A 145 14.48 7.75 -12.40
C ASP A 145 13.34 6.86 -12.96
N ALA A 146 13.66 5.60 -13.28
CA ALA A 146 12.80 4.57 -13.81
C ALA A 146 11.92 4.07 -12.67
N GLY A 147 10.84 4.82 -12.42
CA GLY A 147 9.65 4.39 -11.70
C GLY A 147 9.96 3.48 -10.53
N VAL A 148 10.39 4.07 -9.40
CA VAL A 148 10.63 3.39 -8.13
C VAL A 148 9.60 2.28 -7.92
N ARG A 149 9.99 1.03 -8.20
CA ARG A 149 9.15 -0.13 -7.93
C ARG A 149 9.11 -0.31 -6.43
N VAL A 150 7.94 -0.11 -5.87
CA VAL A 150 7.69 -0.27 -4.44
C VAL A 150 7.43 -1.74 -4.11
N LEU A 151 6.97 -2.53 -5.08
CA LEU A 151 6.64 -3.94 -4.86
C LEU A 151 7.76 -4.89 -5.33
N PRO A 152 8.09 -5.93 -4.54
CA PRO A 152 9.01 -6.99 -4.95
C PRO A 152 8.55 -7.73 -6.22
N PRO A 153 9.47 -8.28 -7.04
CA PRO A 153 9.13 -8.95 -8.31
C PRO A 153 8.31 -10.23 -8.17
N HIS A 154 8.32 -10.87 -6.99
CA HIS A 154 7.63 -12.14 -6.75
C HIS A 154 6.18 -11.95 -6.31
N TRP A 155 5.69 -10.71 -6.24
CA TRP A 155 4.32 -10.43 -5.86
C TRP A 155 3.35 -10.82 -6.97
N PRO A 156 2.10 -11.15 -6.62
CA PRO A 156 1.09 -11.55 -7.60
C PRO A 156 0.77 -10.41 -8.58
N ASP A 157 0.43 -10.75 -9.83
CA ASP A 157 0.23 -9.79 -10.93
C ASP A 157 -0.82 -8.70 -10.65
N TRP A 158 -1.84 -9.00 -9.84
CA TRP A 158 -2.84 -8.00 -9.46
C TRP A 158 -2.22 -6.84 -8.67
N ALA A 159 -1.16 -7.10 -7.91
CA ALA A 159 -0.50 -6.11 -7.08
C ALA A 159 0.35 -5.18 -7.94
N HIS A 160 1.09 -5.72 -8.92
CA HIS A 160 1.79 -4.93 -9.93
C HIS A 160 0.83 -4.07 -10.77
N ARG A 161 -0.35 -4.60 -11.12
CA ARG A 161 -1.40 -3.80 -11.79
C ARG A 161 -1.90 -2.66 -10.90
N ALA A 162 -2.17 -2.93 -9.63
CA ALA A 162 -2.60 -1.90 -8.68
C ALA A 162 -1.53 -0.82 -8.50
N GLU A 163 -0.25 -1.19 -8.41
CA GLU A 163 0.89 -0.26 -8.36
C GLU A 163 0.95 0.60 -9.62
N SER A 164 0.90 0.00 -10.82
CA SER A 164 0.94 0.76 -12.07
C SER A 164 -0.23 1.74 -12.20
N TRP A 165 -1.43 1.34 -11.76
CA TRP A 165 -2.61 2.19 -11.76
C TRP A 165 -2.44 3.37 -10.79
N ALA A 166 -1.93 3.10 -9.58
CA ALA A 166 -1.68 4.14 -8.58
C ALA A 166 -0.56 5.09 -9.03
N ALA A 167 0.46 4.58 -9.72
CA ALA A 167 1.59 5.34 -10.24
C ALA A 167 1.13 6.28 -11.35
N GLN A 168 0.33 5.76 -12.29
CA GLN A 168 -0.24 6.54 -13.39
C GLN A 168 -1.12 7.69 -12.89
N ARG A 169 -1.79 7.52 -11.74
CA ARG A 169 -2.60 8.58 -11.11
C ARG A 169 -1.82 9.51 -10.18
N GLY A 170 -0.51 9.32 -10.01
CA GLY A 170 0.33 10.10 -9.10
C GLY A 170 0.00 9.88 -7.61
N LEU A 171 -0.82 8.88 -7.27
CA LEU A 171 -1.20 8.57 -5.89
C LEU A 171 0.02 8.13 -5.07
N LEU A 172 0.90 7.33 -5.67
CA LEU A 172 2.16 6.90 -5.05
C LEU A 172 3.03 8.09 -4.64
N ALA A 173 3.18 9.09 -5.51
CA ALA A 173 3.93 10.30 -5.19
C ALA A 173 3.26 11.10 -4.06
N ALA A 174 1.93 11.24 -4.09
CA ALA A 174 1.18 11.95 -3.06
C ALA A 174 1.25 11.27 -1.67
N PHE A 175 1.22 9.94 -1.61
CA PHE A 175 1.37 9.20 -0.35
C PHE A 175 2.81 9.16 0.16
N MET A 176 3.80 9.18 -0.74
CA MET A 176 5.21 9.18 -0.35
C MET A 176 5.72 10.55 0.10
N ALA A 177 5.10 11.64 -0.33
CA ALA A 177 5.50 13.00 0.04
C ALA A 177 5.52 13.18 1.58
N PRO A 178 6.68 13.49 2.18
CA PRO A 178 6.81 13.60 3.65
C PRO A 178 5.89 14.68 4.24
N SER A 179 5.70 15.78 3.50
CA SER A 179 4.85 16.90 3.88
C SER A 179 3.37 16.53 3.99
N LEU A 180 2.91 15.56 3.19
CA LEU A 180 1.51 15.13 3.17
C LEU A 180 1.20 14.06 4.23
N ARG A 181 2.20 13.34 4.75
CA ARG A 181 1.97 12.26 5.74
C ARG A 181 1.25 12.77 6.99
N GLY A 182 1.68 13.92 7.53
CA GLY A 182 1.03 14.54 8.68
C GLY A 182 -0.42 14.90 8.39
N VAL A 183 -0.70 15.41 7.19
CA VAL A 183 -2.07 15.75 6.75
C VAL A 183 -2.94 14.50 6.66
N TRP A 184 -2.45 13.40 6.07
CA TRP A 184 -3.19 12.14 5.99
C TRP A 184 -3.48 11.55 7.37
N MET A 185 -2.53 11.62 8.31
CA MET A 185 -2.74 11.17 9.70
C MET A 185 -3.76 12.03 10.45
N LEU A 186 -3.73 13.35 10.24
CA LEU A 186 -4.74 14.25 10.81
C LEU A 186 -6.13 13.99 10.20
N LEU A 187 -6.20 13.71 8.90
CA LEU A 187 -7.46 13.44 8.22
C LEU A 187 -8.06 12.10 8.67
N SER A 188 -7.26 11.06 8.85
CA SER A 188 -7.73 9.78 9.39
C SER A 188 -8.18 9.91 10.85
N ALA A 189 -7.41 10.61 11.69
CA ALA A 189 -7.79 10.89 13.07
C ALA A 189 -9.10 11.70 13.15
N GLY A 190 -9.25 12.71 12.29
CA GLY A 190 -10.48 13.49 12.13
C GLY A 190 -11.67 12.63 11.70
N LEU A 191 -11.47 11.66 10.80
CA LEU A 191 -12.51 10.75 10.34
C LEU A 191 -12.99 9.83 11.46
N VAL A 192 -12.06 9.27 12.26
CA VAL A 192 -12.38 8.44 13.43
C VAL A 192 -13.15 9.27 14.46
N PHE A 193 -12.68 10.49 14.74
CA PHE A 193 -13.35 11.40 15.67
C PHE A 193 -14.76 11.77 15.19
N ALA A 194 -14.94 12.07 13.90
CA ALA A 194 -16.25 12.34 13.31
C ALA A 194 -17.18 11.12 13.41
N ALA A 195 -16.68 9.91 13.15
CA ALA A 195 -17.44 8.67 13.33
C ALA A 195 -17.90 8.52 14.80
N PHE A 196 -17.02 8.76 15.76
CA PHE A 196 -17.38 8.73 17.18
C PHE A 196 -18.40 9.81 17.56
N LEU A 197 -18.29 11.03 17.04
CA LEU A 197 -19.26 12.10 17.33
C LEU A 197 -20.65 11.79 16.75
N VAL A 198 -20.71 11.31 15.52
CA VAL A 198 -21.97 11.02 14.81
C VAL A 198 -22.68 9.80 15.41
N PHE A 199 -21.93 8.75 15.75
CA PHE A 199 -22.52 7.48 16.20
C PHE A 199 -22.51 7.31 17.72
N GLY A 200 -21.54 7.87 18.44
CA GLY A 200 -21.42 7.76 19.91
C GLY A 200 -22.56 8.43 20.67
N ARG A 201 -23.16 9.52 20.14
CA ARG A 201 -24.32 10.18 20.77
C ARG A 201 -25.59 9.33 20.79
N ARG A 202 -25.68 8.25 20.01
CA ARG A 202 -26.88 7.38 19.97
C ARG A 202 -26.89 6.29 21.05
N GLY A 203 -25.79 6.13 21.80
CA GLY A 203 -25.67 5.12 22.86
C GLY A 203 -26.31 5.52 24.20
N GLY A 204 -27.03 6.64 24.27
CA GLY A 204 -27.82 7.02 25.45
C GLY A 204 -28.88 5.97 25.71
N THR A 205 -28.52 4.97 26.51
CA THR A 205 -29.40 3.97 27.09
C THR A 205 -30.57 4.72 27.70
N ALA A 206 -31.75 4.57 27.10
CA ALA A 206 -32.98 4.88 27.80
C ALA A 206 -32.87 4.18 29.18
N PRO A 207 -33.07 4.90 30.29
CA PRO A 207 -33.10 4.27 31.59
C PRO A 207 -34.12 3.14 31.45
N ARG A 208 -33.62 1.92 31.60
CA ARG A 208 -34.44 0.73 31.74
C ARG A 208 -35.22 1.03 33.00
N GLU A 209 -36.44 1.53 32.81
CA GLU A 209 -37.41 1.86 33.84
C GLU A 209 -37.81 0.52 34.44
N ALA A 210 -36.87 0.02 35.25
CA ALA A 210 -37.03 -1.06 36.15
C ALA A 210 -38.05 -0.58 37.18
N ALA A 211 -39.08 -1.39 37.35
CA ALA A 211 -39.92 -1.44 38.53
C ALA A 211 -40.79 -0.20 38.78
N ARG A 212 -41.91 -0.11 38.05
CA ARG A 212 -43.15 0.32 38.71
C ARG A 212 -44.36 -0.38 38.13
N GLN A 213 -44.70 -1.50 38.75
CA GLN A 213 -46.05 -1.92 39.13
C GLN A 213 -45.93 -3.29 39.84
N PRO A 214 -46.91 -3.72 40.65
CA PRO A 214 -47.82 -2.93 41.50
C PRO A 214 -48.05 -3.64 42.86
N GLU A 215 -48.03 -2.95 44.01
CA GLU A 215 -48.68 -3.49 45.23
C GLU A 215 -49.30 -2.37 46.07
N CYS A 216 -50.62 -2.21 45.88
CA CYS A 216 -51.71 -2.04 46.86
C CYS A 216 -52.91 -1.35 46.21
#